data_AF-A0A6L5I1Z4-F1
#
_entry.id   AF-A0A6L5I1Z4-F1
#
_cell.length_a   1.000
_cell.length_b   1.000
_cell.length_c   1.000
_cell.angle_alpha   90.00
_cell.angle_beta   90.00
_cell.angle_gamma   90.00
#
_symmetry.space_group_name_H-M   'P 1'
#
loop_
_entity.id
_entity.type
_entity.pdbx_description
1 polymer ?
#
loop_
_entity_poly.entity_id
_entity_poly.type
_entity_poly.pdbx_seq_one_letter_code
_entity_poly.pdbx_strand_id
1 'polypeptide(L)'
;MAPPTITVRVDNDLFGGRDQDQGYSNGMMVTAMSPNLIDYKDDPCLPRIAQRLNRYLDWLQPEGFEQLNMVVSFGQLLFTPDDKEPTHLIEHDRPYAAALLASIGYNARRGNDLRTTHL
;
A
#
# COMPACT_ATOMS: atom_id res chain seq x y z
N MET A 1 5.65 2.33 24.17
CA MET A 1 5.52 2.50 22.70
C MET A 1 4.28 1.75 22.26
N ALA A 2 3.42 2.36 21.47
CA ALA A 2 2.24 1.68 20.94
C ALA A 2 2.65 0.81 19.73
N PRO A 3 2.02 -0.36 19.53
CA PRO A 3 2.29 -1.18 18.36
C PRO A 3 1.78 -0.50 17.07
N PRO A 4 2.35 -0.82 15.90
CA PRO A 4 1.79 -0.41 14.63
C PRO A 4 0.41 -1.06 14.41
N THR A 5 -0.44 -0.39 13.65
CA THR A 5 -1.69 -0.97 13.16
C THR A 5 -1.43 -1.64 11.81
N ILE A 6 -1.87 -2.89 11.68
CA ILE A 6 -1.74 -3.66 10.44
C ILE A 6 -3.13 -3.88 9.85
N THR A 7 -3.27 -3.61 8.57
CA THR A 7 -4.48 -3.90 7.78
C THR A 7 -4.12 -4.85 6.65
N VAL A 8 -4.90 -5.91 6.51
CA VAL A 8 -4.81 -6.83 5.37
C VAL A 8 -6.12 -6.71 4.61
N ARG A 9 -6.02 -6.42 3.32
CA ARG A 9 -7.12 -6.41 2.37
C ARG A 9 -6.91 -7.53 1.38
N VAL A 10 -7.96 -8.29 1.09
CA VAL A 10 -7.99 -9.29 0.03
C VAL A 10 -9.21 -9.00 -0.82
N ASP A 11 -8.98 -8.85 -2.13
CA ASP A 11 -10.03 -8.67 -3.11
C ASP A 11 -10.13 -9.93 -3.96
N ASN A 12 -11.33 -10.43 -4.24
CA ASN A 12 -11.52 -11.63 -5.05
C ASN A 12 -12.83 -11.56 -5.84
N ASP A 13 -12.76 -11.95 -7.11
CA ASP A 13 -13.86 -11.99 -8.08
C ASP A 13 -14.96 -13.01 -7.70
N LEU A 14 -14.68 -13.98 -6.81
CA LEU A 14 -15.68 -14.93 -6.29
C LEU A 14 -16.92 -14.23 -5.68
N PHE A 15 -16.78 -12.98 -5.23
CA PHE A 15 -17.88 -12.22 -4.64
C PHE A 15 -18.59 -11.27 -5.62
N GLY A 16 -18.05 -11.03 -6.82
CA GLY A 16 -18.58 -10.09 -7.83
C GLY A 16 -19.48 -10.73 -8.91
N GLY A 17 -19.25 -12.01 -9.22
CA GLY A 17 -19.97 -12.75 -10.26
C GLY A 17 -19.27 -12.66 -11.62
N ARG A 18 -19.39 -13.73 -12.44
CA ARG A 18 -18.72 -13.83 -13.75
C ARG A 18 -19.01 -12.58 -14.62
N ASP A 19 -17.96 -12.11 -15.31
CA ASP A 19 -17.98 -11.01 -16.29
C ASP A 19 -18.16 -9.58 -15.75
N GLN A 20 -18.14 -9.37 -14.42
CA GLN A 20 -18.33 -8.04 -13.82
C GLN A 20 -17.01 -7.27 -13.57
N ASP A 21 -15.88 -7.99 -13.46
CA ASP A 21 -14.67 -7.41 -12.85
C ASP A 21 -13.68 -6.82 -13.86
N GLN A 22 -14.08 -6.74 -15.15
CA GLN A 22 -13.20 -6.35 -16.27
C GLN A 22 -11.85 -7.07 -16.20
N GLY A 23 -11.86 -8.26 -15.59
CA GLY A 23 -10.73 -9.12 -15.50
C GLY A 23 -9.71 -8.97 -14.38
N TYR A 24 -10.05 -8.17 -13.39
CA TYR A 24 -9.41 -8.29 -12.10
C TYR A 24 -9.86 -9.58 -11.42
N SER A 25 -8.92 -10.43 -10.99
CA SER A 25 -9.28 -11.77 -10.49
C SER A 25 -9.01 -11.94 -9.01
N ASN A 26 -7.88 -11.41 -8.54
CA ASN A 26 -7.55 -11.44 -7.13
C ASN A 26 -6.52 -10.36 -6.81
N GLY A 27 -6.55 -9.85 -5.60
CA GLY A 27 -5.45 -9.08 -5.07
C GLY A 27 -5.36 -9.16 -3.57
N MET A 28 -4.19 -8.85 -3.06
CA MET A 28 -3.90 -8.77 -1.64
C MET A 28 -3.07 -7.52 -1.38
N MET A 29 -3.42 -6.76 -0.36
CA MET A 29 -2.67 -5.61 0.09
C MET A 29 -2.48 -5.66 1.60
N VAL A 30 -1.23 -5.51 2.04
CA VAL A 30 -0.86 -5.37 3.45
C VAL A 30 -0.42 -3.93 3.67
N THR A 31 -1.02 -3.27 4.65
CA THR A 31 -0.68 -1.91 5.06
C THR A 31 -0.27 -1.90 6.52
N ALA A 32 0.85 -1.25 6.82
CA ALA A 32 1.31 -1.01 8.18
C ALA A 32 1.31 0.50 8.45
N MET A 33 0.72 0.90 9.58
CA MET A 33 0.68 2.28 10.04
C MET A 33 1.40 2.39 11.38
N SER A 34 2.35 3.31 11.50
CA SER A 34 3.05 3.56 12.74
C SER A 34 2.12 4.19 13.78
N PRO A 35 2.42 4.05 15.09
CA PRO A 35 1.83 4.93 16.10
C PRO A 35 2.24 6.39 15.85
N ASN A 36 1.71 7.29 16.68
CA ASN A 36 2.17 8.68 16.67
C ASN A 36 3.66 8.75 17.01
N LEU A 37 4.46 9.32 16.11
CA LEU A 37 5.91 9.43 16.20
C LEU A 37 6.31 10.79 16.79
N ILE A 38 7.46 10.81 17.45
CA ILE A 38 8.18 12.01 17.87
C ILE A 38 8.80 12.68 16.64
N ASP A 39 9.44 11.90 15.79
CA ASP A 39 10.00 12.31 14.51
C ASP A 39 10.10 11.12 13.54
N TYR A 40 10.20 11.37 12.23
CA TYR A 40 10.23 10.28 11.27
C TYR A 40 11.58 9.53 11.20
N LYS A 41 12.68 10.09 11.69
CA LYS A 41 14.04 9.62 11.37
C LYS A 41 14.68 8.83 12.50
N ASP A 42 14.42 9.20 13.75
CA ASP A 42 15.11 8.67 14.93
C ASP A 42 14.15 8.18 16.03
N ASP A 43 12.84 8.09 15.76
CA ASP A 43 11.88 7.55 16.70
C ASP A 43 12.12 6.06 16.99
N PRO A 44 12.18 5.64 18.27
CA PRO A 44 12.44 4.26 18.66
C PRO A 44 11.35 3.28 18.19
N CYS A 45 10.14 3.75 17.89
CA CYS A 45 9.01 2.94 17.41
C CYS A 45 9.22 2.45 15.98
N LEU A 46 10.16 3.06 15.25
CA LEU A 46 10.49 2.67 13.91
C LEU A 46 11.67 1.68 13.90
N PRO A 47 11.57 0.58 13.13
CA PRO A 47 12.72 -0.28 12.92
C PRO A 47 13.82 0.47 12.16
N ARG A 48 15.09 0.06 12.35
CA ARG A 48 16.26 0.73 11.73
C ARG A 48 16.17 0.88 10.21
N ILE A 49 15.50 -0.05 9.54
CA ILE A 49 15.24 0.03 8.09
C ILE A 49 14.30 1.20 7.77
N ALA A 50 13.21 1.37 8.51
CA ALA A 50 12.28 2.49 8.33
C ALA A 50 12.95 3.84 8.64
N GLN A 51 13.75 3.91 9.71
CA GLN A 51 14.55 5.10 10.02
C GLN A 51 15.52 5.49 8.89
N ARG A 52 16.21 4.50 8.29
CA ARG A 52 17.11 4.73 7.15
C ARG A 52 16.35 5.19 5.90
N LEU A 53 15.22 4.55 5.61
CA LEU A 53 14.34 4.92 4.50
C LEU A 53 13.81 6.35 4.68
N ASN A 54 13.38 6.71 5.89
CA ASN A 54 12.90 8.05 6.20
C ASN A 54 13.99 9.10 6.07
N ARG A 55 15.25 8.81 6.40
CA ARG A 55 16.36 9.74 6.10
C ARG A 55 16.56 9.96 4.60
N TYR A 56 16.33 8.96 3.77
CA TYR A 56 16.43 9.09 2.31
C TYR A 56 15.23 9.85 1.70
N LEU A 57 14.07 9.76 2.35
CA LEU A 57 12.80 10.37 1.92
C LEU A 57 12.45 11.62 2.73
N ASP A 58 13.43 12.33 3.28
CA ASP A 58 13.21 13.50 4.12
C ASP A 58 12.46 14.63 3.38
N TRP A 59 12.71 14.79 2.09
CA TRP A 59 12.04 15.75 1.20
C TRP A 59 10.54 15.51 1.03
N LEU A 60 10.03 14.32 1.39
CA LEU A 60 8.60 14.01 1.42
C LEU A 60 7.94 14.31 2.78
N GLN A 61 8.75 14.55 3.81
CA GLN A 61 8.27 14.66 5.18
C GLN A 61 7.80 16.07 5.49
N PRO A 62 6.54 16.24 5.95
CA PRO A 62 6.06 17.52 6.42
C PRO A 62 6.70 17.92 7.76
N GLU A 63 7.00 19.21 7.92
CA GLU A 63 7.59 19.78 9.14
C GLU A 63 6.60 20.68 9.90
N GLY A 64 6.83 20.87 11.21
CA GLY A 64 6.05 21.81 12.03
C GLY A 64 4.69 21.28 12.51
N PHE A 65 4.52 19.96 12.57
CA PHE A 65 3.32 19.27 13.03
C PHE A 65 3.55 18.55 14.37
N GLU A 66 2.47 18.26 15.10
CA GLU A 66 2.51 17.69 16.45
C GLU A 66 2.27 16.18 16.45
N GLN A 67 1.51 15.69 15.48
CA GLN A 67 1.20 14.28 15.33
C GLN A 67 1.70 13.79 13.99
N LEU A 68 2.49 12.73 14.00
CA LEU A 68 3.21 12.19 12.86
C LEU A 68 2.96 10.68 12.77
N ASN A 69 2.54 10.20 11.60
CA ASN A 69 2.42 8.77 11.33
C ASN A 69 3.04 8.45 9.98
N MET A 70 3.71 7.30 9.88
CA MET A 70 4.20 6.72 8.65
C MET A 70 3.29 5.56 8.24
N VAL A 71 3.00 5.45 6.95
CA VAL A 71 2.24 4.34 6.35
C VAL A 71 3.12 3.65 5.32
N VAL A 72 3.13 2.32 5.32
CA VAL A 72 3.78 1.52 4.27
C VAL A 72 2.78 0.50 3.78
N SER A 73 2.62 0.40 2.46
CA SER A 73 1.74 -0.60 1.85
C SER A 73 2.51 -1.43 0.84
N PHE A 74 2.19 -2.73 0.79
CA PHE A 74 2.67 -3.65 -0.23
C PHE A 74 1.48 -4.46 -0.73
N GLY A 75 1.29 -4.52 -2.04
CA GLY A 75 0.18 -5.22 -2.64
C GLY A 75 0.52 -5.95 -3.92
N GLN A 76 -0.23 -7.00 -4.18
CA GLN A 76 -0.22 -7.76 -5.42
C GLN A 76 -1.62 -7.70 -6.04
N LEU A 77 -1.66 -7.46 -7.34
CA LEU A 77 -2.85 -7.54 -8.17
C LEU A 77 -2.61 -8.62 -9.22
N LEU A 78 -3.59 -9.50 -9.41
CA LEU A 78 -3.58 -10.58 -10.39
C LEU A 78 -4.73 -10.42 -11.38
N PHE A 79 -4.39 -10.48 -12.65
CA PHE A 79 -5.29 -10.41 -13.78
C PHE A 79 -5.18 -11.71 -14.56
N THR A 80 -6.32 -12.32 -14.83
CA THR A 80 -6.45 -13.63 -15.49
C THR A 80 -7.32 -13.45 -16.70
N PRO A 81 -7.03 -14.08 -17.85
CA PRO A 81 -7.98 -14.16 -18.98
C PRO A 81 -9.32 -14.76 -18.53
N ASP A 82 -10.34 -14.56 -19.36
CA ASP A 82 -11.68 -15.09 -19.11
C ASP A 82 -11.69 -16.62 -19.31
N ASP A 83 -11.00 -17.10 -20.36
CA ASP A 83 -10.64 -18.52 -20.50
C ASP A 83 -9.31 -18.81 -19.80
N LYS A 84 -9.37 -19.61 -18.72
CA LYS A 84 -8.23 -19.94 -17.87
C LYS A 84 -7.41 -21.13 -18.38
N GLU A 85 -7.92 -21.90 -19.34
CA GLU A 85 -7.24 -23.08 -19.89
C GLU A 85 -7.10 -22.99 -21.42
N PRO A 86 -6.47 -21.92 -21.95
CA PRO A 86 -6.34 -21.75 -23.39
C PRO A 86 -5.46 -22.87 -23.97
N THR A 87 -6.00 -23.58 -24.97
CA THR A 87 -5.26 -24.57 -25.76
C THR A 87 -4.59 -23.97 -27.00
N HIS A 88 -4.88 -22.70 -27.28
CA HIS A 88 -4.41 -21.92 -28.42
C HIS A 88 -4.28 -20.44 -28.02
N LEU A 89 -3.56 -19.65 -28.82
CA LEU A 89 -3.44 -18.21 -28.59
C LEU A 89 -4.80 -17.53 -28.73
N ILE A 90 -5.18 -16.73 -27.73
CA ILE A 90 -6.40 -15.91 -27.76
C ILE A 90 -5.98 -14.47 -28.08
N GLU A 91 -6.12 -14.06 -29.34
CA GLU A 91 -5.65 -12.73 -29.80
C GLU A 91 -6.49 -11.56 -29.28
N HIS A 92 -7.70 -11.83 -28.78
CA HIS A 92 -8.66 -10.80 -28.36
C HIS A 92 -8.97 -10.81 -26.85
N ASP A 93 -8.22 -11.58 -26.06
CA ASP A 93 -8.29 -11.57 -24.60
C ASP A 93 -6.95 -11.12 -24.02
N ARG A 94 -6.97 -10.62 -22.80
CA ARG A 94 -5.75 -10.18 -22.10
C ARG A 94 -4.98 -11.38 -21.54
N PRO A 95 -3.64 -11.32 -21.51
CA PRO A 95 -2.84 -12.38 -20.94
C PRO A 95 -2.96 -12.41 -19.41
N TYR A 96 -2.49 -13.51 -18.83
CA TYR A 96 -2.15 -13.53 -17.40
C TYR A 96 -1.16 -12.42 -17.08
N ALA A 97 -1.50 -11.56 -16.13
CA ALA A 97 -0.66 -10.45 -15.72
C ALA A 97 -0.71 -10.24 -14.21
N ALA A 98 0.36 -9.68 -13.67
CA ALA A 98 0.45 -9.33 -12.26
C ALA A 98 1.09 -7.96 -12.11
N ALA A 99 0.60 -7.18 -11.14
CA ALA A 99 1.24 -5.94 -10.71
C ALA A 99 1.62 -6.06 -9.24
N LEU A 100 2.87 -5.73 -8.93
CA LEU A 100 3.33 -5.54 -7.56
C LEU A 100 3.42 -4.04 -7.30
N LEU A 101 2.78 -3.60 -6.23
CA LEU A 101 2.70 -2.21 -5.83
C LEU A 101 3.29 -2.08 -4.43
N ALA A 102 4.08 -1.02 -4.24
CA ALA A 102 4.56 -0.61 -2.93
C ALA A 102 4.32 0.88 -2.79
N SER A 103 3.96 1.34 -1.60
CA SER A 103 3.82 2.76 -1.31
C SER A 103 4.29 3.11 0.08
N ILE A 104 4.73 4.37 0.23
CA ILE A 104 5.14 4.96 1.50
C ILE A 104 4.38 6.28 1.65
N GLY A 105 3.86 6.54 2.85
CA GLY A 105 3.11 7.73 3.17
C GLY A 105 3.52 8.37 4.48
N TYR A 106 3.42 9.69 4.54
CA TYR A 106 3.63 10.50 5.74
C TYR A 106 2.37 11.31 6.01
N ASN A 107 1.75 11.08 7.16
CA ASN A 107 0.62 11.84 7.66
C ASN A 107 1.07 12.70 8.83
N ALA A 108 0.75 13.99 8.79
CA ALA A 108 1.10 14.93 9.84
C ALA A 108 -0.07 15.86 10.17
N ARG A 109 -0.38 16.02 11.46
CA ARG A 109 -1.52 16.81 11.96
C ARG A 109 -1.10 17.85 12.99
N ARG A 110 -1.72 19.02 12.92
CA ARG A 110 -1.62 20.11 13.89
C ARG A 110 -2.98 20.79 14.02
N GLY A 111 -3.64 20.63 15.16
CA GLY A 111 -5.03 21.07 15.34
C GLY A 111 -5.95 20.49 14.26
N ASN A 112 -6.56 21.37 13.46
CA ASN A 112 -7.47 20.99 12.36
C ASN A 112 -6.76 20.82 11.01
N ASP A 113 -5.45 21.06 10.94
CA ASP A 113 -4.67 20.92 9.70
C ASP A 113 -4.10 19.49 9.60
N LEU A 114 -4.34 18.83 8.47
CA LEU A 114 -3.76 17.54 8.12
C LEU A 114 -2.99 17.67 6.80
N ARG A 115 -1.73 17.24 6.79
CA ARG A 115 -0.91 17.12 5.59
C ARG A 115 -0.52 15.68 5.36
N THR A 116 -0.70 15.24 4.12
CA THR A 116 -0.44 13.86 3.70
C THR A 116 0.40 13.88 2.43
N THR A 117 1.50 13.13 2.44
CA THR A 117 2.37 12.92 1.27
C THR A 117 2.50 11.42 1.01
N HIS A 118 2.42 10.99 -0.25
CA HIS A 118 2.59 9.59 -0.65
C HIS A 118 3.54 9.45 -1.85
N LEU A 119 4.30 8.35 -1.86
CA LEU A 119 5.13 7.87 -2.97
C LEU A 119 4.78 6.41 -3.29
#